data_AF-A0A1B2Z4G4-F1
#
_entry.id   AF-A0A1B2Z4G4-F1
#
_cell.length_a   1.000
_cell.length_b   1.000
_cell.length_c   1.000
_cell.angle_alpha   90.00
_cell.angle_beta   90.00
_cell.angle_gamma   90.00
#
_symmetry.space_group_name_H-M   'P 1'
#
loop_
_entity.id
_entity.type
_entity.pdbx_description
1 polymer ?
#
loop_
_entity_poly.entity_id
_entity_poly.type
_entity_poly.pdbx_seq_one_letter_code
_entity_poly.pdbx_strand_id
1 'polypeptide(L)'
;SFYANRILQKTNFQSPPKKASNAKLLVISDGDFIKNQRNLVRSDIPRGSPLPLGYDQFTQRQYGNSDFILNAIDYMLDIDGLIEVRGREVALRLLDMQRINRQKKTLIGINILAPIALILIFGLLYRMVRKQRFSKFSR
;
A
#
# COMPACT_ATOMS: atom_id res chain seq x y z
N SER A 1 13.29 -7.91 25.54
CA SER A 1 13.83 -6.97 24.53
C SER A 1 15.27 -7.37 24.26
N PHE A 2 15.89 -7.02 23.12
CA PHE A 2 17.30 -7.35 22.85
C PHE A 2 18.24 -6.80 23.95
N TYR A 3 17.85 -5.70 24.57
CA TYR A 3 18.60 -5.04 25.65
C TYR A 3 18.25 -5.55 27.06
N ALA A 4 17.35 -6.53 27.22
CA ALA A 4 16.88 -6.97 28.53
C ALA A 4 17.99 -7.54 29.42
N ASN A 5 19.00 -8.16 28.81
CA ASN A 5 20.12 -8.80 29.50
C ASN A 5 21.42 -7.97 29.41
N ARG A 6 21.34 -6.72 28.95
CA ARG A 6 22.51 -5.84 28.86
C ARG A 6 22.78 -5.18 30.22
N ILE A 7 24.05 -5.01 30.56
CA ILE A 7 24.46 -4.26 31.76
C ILE A 7 23.90 -2.83 31.64
N LEU A 8 23.14 -2.40 32.65
CA LEU A 8 22.54 -1.08 32.69
C LEU A 8 23.62 -0.04 33.01
N GLN A 9 23.68 1.01 32.19
CA GLN A 9 24.51 2.16 32.50
C GLN A 9 23.86 2.97 33.63
N LYS A 10 24.67 3.51 34.53
CA LYS A 10 24.20 4.38 35.61
C LYS A 10 23.93 5.79 35.05
N THR A 11 22.83 5.93 34.33
CA THR A 11 22.38 7.22 33.74
C THR A 11 21.04 7.63 34.32
N ASN A 12 20.67 8.90 34.15
CA ASN A 12 19.36 9.43 34.56
C ASN A 12 18.21 9.02 33.61
N PHE A 13 18.49 8.21 32.59
CA PHE A 13 17.49 7.79 31.60
C PHE A 13 16.73 6.55 32.08
N GLN A 14 15.48 6.43 31.66
CA GLN A 14 14.64 5.29 32.00
C GLN A 14 15.20 4.00 31.37
N SER A 15 15.26 2.93 32.17
CA SER A 15 15.77 1.64 31.71
C SER A 15 14.86 1.04 30.63
N PRO A 16 15.42 0.40 29.59
CA PRO A 16 14.62 -0.23 28.55
C PRO A 16 13.75 -1.37 29.13
N PRO A 17 12.55 -1.60 28.57
CA PRO A 17 11.63 -2.60 29.11
C PRO A 17 12.19 -4.01 28.96
N LYS A 18 11.97 -4.87 29.97
CA LYS A 18 12.42 -6.28 29.98
C LYS A 18 11.84 -7.09 28.80
N LYS A 19 10.62 -6.79 28.37
CA LYS A 19 9.96 -7.42 27.21
C LYS A 19 9.62 -6.35 26.18
N ALA A 20 9.98 -6.58 24.92
CA ALA A 20 9.53 -5.74 23.82
C ALA A 20 8.28 -6.39 23.22
N SER A 21 7.23 -5.61 22.96
CA SER A 21 5.99 -6.08 22.35
C SER A 21 6.08 -6.09 20.82
N ASN A 22 6.57 -5.01 20.21
CA ASN A 22 6.64 -4.82 18.75
C ASN A 22 8.05 -4.41 18.28
N ALA A 23 9.08 -5.19 18.62
CA ALA A 23 10.44 -4.92 18.14
C ALA A 23 10.75 -5.71 16.87
N LYS A 24 11.25 -5.03 15.84
CA LYS A 24 11.79 -5.63 14.61
C LYS A 24 13.31 -5.71 14.71
N LEU A 25 13.89 -6.83 14.28
CA LEU A 25 15.35 -7.04 14.25
C LEU A 25 15.73 -7.62 12.88
N LEU A 26 16.61 -6.92 12.18
CA LEU A 26 17.23 -7.40 10.94
C LEU A 26 18.68 -7.79 11.24
N VAL A 27 19.07 -9.01 10.87
CA VAL A 27 20.43 -9.51 11.04
C VAL A 27 20.97 -9.90 9.67
N ILE A 28 22.14 -9.37 9.33
CA ILE A 28 22.83 -9.64 8.06
C ILE A 28 24.23 -10.11 8.39
N SER A 29 24.64 -11.22 7.80
CA SER A 29 25.91 -11.89 8.11
C SER A 29 27.13 -11.23 7.48
N ASP A 30 26.94 -10.50 6.39
CA ASP A 30 28.00 -9.84 5.63
C ASP A 30 27.70 -8.34 5.49
N GLY A 31 28.72 -7.49 5.66
CA GLY A 31 28.64 -6.05 5.54
C GLY A 31 29.13 -5.50 4.20
N ASP A 32 29.60 -6.35 3.28
CA ASP A 32 30.09 -5.89 1.97
C ASP A 32 28.95 -5.59 1.00
N PHE A 33 27.78 -6.21 1.17
CA PHE A 33 26.62 -6.03 0.29
C PHE A 33 26.05 -4.60 0.28
N ILE A 34 26.30 -3.80 1.33
CA ILE A 34 25.87 -2.39 1.45
C ILE A 34 26.93 -1.40 0.93
N LYS A 35 28.10 -1.88 0.50
CA LYS A 35 29.18 -1.03 -0.01
C LYS A 35 29.01 -0.78 -1.50
N ASN A 36 29.10 0.47 -1.91
CA ASN A 36 29.20 0.83 -3.32
C ASN A 36 30.59 0.50 -3.86
N GLN A 37 30.63 -0.21 -4.99
CA GLN A 37 31.88 -0.39 -5.71
C GLN A 37 32.33 0.95 -6.31
N ARG A 38 33.65 1.16 -6.42
CA ARG A 38 34.20 2.33 -7.11
C ARG A 38 34.49 1.99 -8.56
N ASN A 39 34.20 2.94 -9.44
CA ASN A 39 34.48 2.80 -10.86
C ASN A 39 36.00 2.72 -11.12
N LEU A 40 36.43 1.63 -11.75
CA LEU A 40 37.80 1.40 -12.18
C LEU A 40 37.90 1.12 -13.70
N VAL A 41 36.81 0.63 -14.31
CA VAL A 41 36.82 0.08 -15.66
C VAL A 41 36.14 0.99 -16.69
N ARG A 42 35.11 1.73 -16.27
CA ARG A 42 34.26 2.51 -17.18
C ARG A 42 34.88 3.87 -17.50
N SER A 43 35.12 4.15 -18.79
CA SER A 43 35.75 5.39 -19.27
C SER A 43 34.81 6.60 -19.31
N ASP A 44 33.50 6.36 -19.22
CA ASP A 44 32.42 7.36 -19.21
C ASP A 44 32.25 8.07 -17.85
N ILE A 45 32.75 7.46 -16.77
CA ILE A 45 32.66 7.98 -15.41
C ILE A 45 34.09 8.20 -14.88
N PRO A 46 34.37 9.26 -14.11
CA PRO A 46 35.68 9.44 -13.49
C PRO A 46 36.09 8.21 -12.66
N ARG A 47 37.38 7.85 -12.73
CA ARG A 47 37.93 6.77 -11.90
C ARG A 47 37.77 7.11 -10.43
N GLY A 48 37.32 6.15 -9.64
CA GLY A 48 37.08 6.30 -8.22
C GLY A 48 35.68 6.78 -7.84
N SER A 49 34.84 7.18 -8.81
CA SER A 49 33.43 7.53 -8.54
C SER A 49 32.65 6.33 -8.01
N PRO A 50 31.72 6.53 -7.05
CA PRO A 50 30.87 5.45 -6.56
C PRO A 50 29.89 5.00 -7.64
N LEU A 51 29.80 3.69 -7.85
CA LEU A 51 28.80 3.05 -8.71
C LEU A 51 27.50 2.84 -7.91
N PRO A 52 26.35 2.60 -8.59
CA PRO A 52 25.10 2.25 -7.92
C PRO A 52 25.27 1.05 -6.98
N LEU A 53 24.51 1.04 -5.88
CA LEU A 53 24.63 -0.03 -4.89
C LEU A 53 24.18 -1.36 -5.51
N GLY A 54 25.00 -2.40 -5.36
CA GLY A 54 24.76 -3.69 -6.01
C GLY A 54 25.20 -3.75 -7.47
N TYR A 55 25.79 -2.70 -8.05
CA TYR A 55 26.43 -2.84 -9.37
C TYR A 55 27.81 -3.50 -9.24
N ASP A 56 28.04 -4.55 -10.02
CA ASP A 56 29.35 -5.17 -10.18
C ASP A 56 29.94 -4.85 -11.56
N GLN A 57 31.03 -4.09 -11.57
CA GLN A 57 31.70 -3.63 -12.80
C GLN A 57 32.42 -4.74 -13.56
N PHE A 58 32.79 -5.85 -12.93
CA PHE A 58 33.48 -6.96 -13.58
C PHE A 58 32.51 -7.88 -14.31
N THR A 59 31.35 -8.12 -13.71
CA THR A 59 30.27 -8.89 -14.36
C THR A 59 29.29 -8.03 -15.13
N GLN A 60 29.39 -6.70 -15.00
CA GLN A 60 28.47 -5.70 -15.57
C GLN A 60 27.00 -5.92 -15.17
N ARG A 61 26.75 -6.51 -14.01
CA ARG A 61 25.41 -6.84 -13.51
C ARG A 61 25.00 -5.91 -12.39
N GLN A 62 23.72 -5.54 -12.40
CA GLN A 62 23.06 -4.84 -11.31
C GLN A 62 22.34 -5.87 -10.42
N TYR A 63 22.78 -6.00 -9.18
CA TYR A 63 22.11 -6.77 -8.13
C TYR A 63 21.10 -5.89 -7.38
N GLY A 64 20.09 -6.52 -6.79
CA GLY A 64 19.00 -5.86 -6.05
C GLY A 64 19.35 -5.40 -4.64
N ASN A 65 20.62 -5.08 -4.35
CA ASN A 65 21.04 -4.71 -2.99
C ASN A 65 20.42 -3.39 -2.53
N SER A 66 20.31 -2.40 -3.42
CA SER A 66 19.61 -1.13 -3.17
C SER A 66 18.16 -1.39 -2.76
N ASP A 67 17.48 -2.21 -3.52
CA ASP A 67 16.05 -2.48 -3.36
C ASP A 67 15.81 -3.29 -2.09
N PHE A 68 16.66 -4.27 -1.81
CA PHE A 68 16.61 -5.03 -0.57
C PHE A 68 16.75 -4.12 0.65
N ILE A 69 17.74 -3.22 0.66
CA ILE A 69 17.95 -2.31 1.80
C ILE A 69 16.78 -1.35 1.96
N LEU A 70 16.28 -0.79 0.86
CA LEU A 70 15.14 0.12 0.89
C LEU A 70 13.89 -0.57 1.44
N ASN A 71 13.58 -1.77 0.94
CA ASN A 71 12.47 -2.58 1.44
C ASN A 71 12.66 -3.01 2.90
N ALA A 72 13.89 -3.32 3.30
CA ALA A 72 14.20 -3.70 4.67
C ALA A 72 14.02 -2.51 5.63
N ILE A 73 14.48 -1.32 5.25
CA ILE A 73 14.26 -0.08 6.01
C ILE A 73 12.77 0.23 6.11
N ASP A 74 12.06 0.20 4.99
CA ASP A 74 10.62 0.41 4.94
C ASP A 74 9.92 -0.58 5.89
N TYR A 75 10.30 -1.86 5.86
CA TYR A 75 9.75 -2.86 6.77
C TYR A 75 10.08 -2.59 8.24
N MET A 76 11.29 -2.13 8.56
CA MET A 76 11.66 -1.84 9.94
C MET A 76 10.95 -0.60 10.49
N LEU A 77 10.60 0.36 9.62
CA LEU A 77 9.90 1.60 9.98
C LEU A 77 8.38 1.50 9.87
N ASP A 78 7.83 0.53 9.12
CA ASP A 78 6.40 0.38 8.92
C ASP A 78 5.69 0.01 10.22
N ILE A 79 4.84 0.88 10.72
CA ILE A 79 4.01 0.66 11.92
C ILE A 79 2.62 0.14 11.52
N ASP A 80 2.17 0.43 10.30
CA ASP A 80 0.78 0.28 9.85
C ASP A 80 0.56 -0.96 8.96
N GLY A 81 1.61 -1.71 8.62
CA GLY A 81 1.53 -2.96 7.87
C GLY A 81 1.18 -2.77 6.39
N LEU A 82 1.42 -1.57 5.83
CA LEU A 82 1.15 -1.23 4.44
C LEU A 82 1.92 -2.10 3.44
N ILE A 83 3.10 -2.62 3.82
CA ILE A 83 3.85 -3.56 2.97
C ILE A 83 3.07 -4.86 2.76
N GLU A 84 2.30 -5.32 3.74
CA GLU A 84 1.50 -6.56 3.64
C GLU A 84 0.40 -6.43 2.58
N VAL A 85 -0.08 -5.21 2.30
CA VAL A 85 -1.11 -4.94 1.30
C VAL A 85 -0.54 -4.98 -0.13
N ARG A 86 0.75 -4.70 -0.33
CA ARG A 86 1.41 -4.72 -1.66
C ARG A 86 1.58 -6.14 -2.23
N GLY A 87 1.60 -7.16 -1.37
CA GLY A 87 1.74 -8.58 -1.75
C GLY A 87 0.44 -9.37 -1.78
N ARG A 88 -0.69 -8.78 -1.34
CA ARG A 88 -2.00 -9.35 -1.65
C ARG A 88 -2.24 -9.08 -3.13
N GLU A 89 -1.81 -10.03 -3.95
CA GLU A 89 -2.49 -10.30 -5.22
C GLU A 89 -3.96 -10.51 -4.85
N VAL A 90 -4.73 -9.44 -4.88
CA VAL A 90 -6.16 -9.57 -5.11
C VAL A 90 -6.19 -10.25 -6.46
N ALA A 91 -6.35 -11.58 -6.45
CA ALA A 91 -6.78 -12.32 -7.61
C ALA A 91 -8.14 -11.71 -7.94
N LEU A 92 -8.10 -10.62 -8.71
CA LEU A 92 -9.24 -10.10 -9.42
C LEU A 92 -9.65 -11.31 -10.24
N ARG A 93 -10.63 -12.07 -9.74
CA ARG A 93 -11.28 -13.08 -10.57
C ARG A 93 -11.69 -12.29 -11.78
N LEU A 94 -11.04 -12.56 -12.90
CA LEU A 94 -11.33 -11.90 -14.16
C LEU A 94 -12.83 -11.94 -14.30
N LEU A 95 -13.41 -10.74 -14.28
CA LEU A 95 -14.85 -10.57 -14.32
C LEU A 95 -15.31 -11.31 -15.59
N ASP A 96 -16.24 -12.27 -15.46
CA ASP A 96 -16.61 -13.14 -16.57
C ASP A 96 -17.22 -12.29 -17.70
N MET A 97 -16.36 -11.96 -18.66
CA MET A 97 -16.70 -11.05 -19.76
C MET A 97 -17.78 -11.66 -20.65
N GLN A 98 -17.92 -12.99 -20.70
CA GLN A 98 -18.99 -13.64 -21.46
C GLN A 98 -20.35 -13.39 -20.79
N ARG A 99 -20.43 -13.54 -19.46
CA ARG A 99 -21.67 -13.28 -18.71
C ARG A 99 -22.07 -11.82 -18.78
N ILE A 100 -21.11 -10.89 -18.68
CA ILE A 100 -21.38 -9.45 -18.79
C ILE A 100 -21.86 -9.10 -20.18
N ASN A 101 -21.22 -9.59 -21.25
CA ASN A 101 -21.65 -9.25 -22.60
C ASN A 101 -23.07 -9.74 -22.91
N ARG A 102 -23.47 -10.89 -22.36
CA ARG A 102 -24.86 -11.39 -22.47
C ARG A 102 -25.86 -10.52 -21.71
N GLN A 103 -25.50 -10.02 -20.54
CA GLN A 103 -26.39 -9.26 -19.64
C GLN A 103 -26.21 -7.74 -19.72
N LYS A 104 -25.31 -7.24 -20.58
CA LYS A 104 -24.96 -5.82 -20.67
C LYS A 104 -26.18 -4.93 -20.90
N LYS A 105 -27.08 -5.36 -21.78
CA LYS A 105 -28.31 -4.61 -22.09
C LYS A 105 -29.27 -4.54 -20.90
N THR A 106 -29.43 -5.62 -20.15
CA THR A 106 -30.30 -5.64 -18.96
C THR A 106 -29.71 -4.82 -17.83
N LEU A 107 -28.40 -4.92 -17.60
CA LEU A 107 -27.69 -4.14 -16.58
C LEU A 107 -27.74 -2.62 -16.87
N ILE A 108 -27.49 -2.22 -18.12
CA ILE A 108 -27.61 -0.81 -18.53
C ILE A 108 -29.07 -0.35 -18.40
N GLY A 109 -30.04 -1.17 -18.80
CA GLY A 109 -31.46 -0.85 -18.70
C GLY A 109 -31.90 -0.61 -17.26
N ILE A 110 -31.52 -1.50 -16.33
CA ILE A 110 -31.85 -1.35 -14.89
C ILE A 110 -31.22 -0.09 -14.32
N ASN A 111 -29.95 0.19 -14.60
CA ASN A 111 -29.26 1.37 -14.07
C ASN A 111 -29.82 2.69 -14.60
N ILE A 112 -30.44 2.69 -15.79
CA ILE A 112 -31.11 3.87 -16.34
C ILE A 112 -32.55 3.99 -15.81
N LEU A 113 -33.33 2.91 -15.85
CA LEU A 113 -34.74 2.95 -15.44
C LEU A 113 -34.92 3.12 -13.94
N ALA A 114 -34.09 2.47 -13.12
CA ALA A 114 -34.25 2.49 -11.66
C ALA A 114 -34.22 3.91 -11.06
N PRO A 115 -33.22 4.78 -11.34
CA PRO A 115 -33.20 6.13 -10.78
C PRO A 115 -34.35 7.00 -11.31
N ILE A 116 -34.73 6.84 -12.58
CA ILE A 116 -35.85 7.59 -13.16
C ILE A 116 -37.17 7.19 -12.50
N ALA A 117 -37.41 5.89 -12.35
CA ALA A 117 -38.60 5.36 -11.68
C ALA A 117 -38.67 5.85 -10.22
N LEU A 118 -37.53 5.87 -9.52
CA LEU A 118 -37.43 6.35 -8.15
C LEU A 118 -37.83 7.82 -8.03
N ILE A 119 -37.33 8.70 -8.92
CA ILE A 119 -37.73 10.12 -8.96
C ILE A 119 -39.23 10.27 -9.20
N LEU A 120 -39.79 9.51 -10.14
CA LEU A 120 -41.23 9.57 -10.46
C LEU A 120 -42.09 9.12 -9.28
N ILE A 121 -41.69 8.05 -8.57
CA ILE A 121 -42.38 7.57 -7.37
C ILE A 121 -42.35 8.65 -6.27
N PHE A 122 -41.18 9.23 -5.99
CA PHE A 122 -41.07 10.31 -5.00
C PHE A 122 -41.90 11.54 -5.38
N GLY A 123 -41.91 11.92 -6.67
CA GLY A 123 -42.74 13.02 -7.18
C GLY A 123 -44.24 12.77 -7.00
N LEU A 124 -44.71 11.56 -7.29
CA LEU A 124 -46.11 11.17 -7.09
C LEU A 124 -46.48 11.14 -5.60
N LEU A 125 -45.66 10.52 -4.77
CA LEU A 125 -45.86 10.49 -3.32
C LEU A 125 -45.91 11.90 -2.73
N TYR A 126 -44.98 12.78 -3.13
CA TYR A 126 -44.97 14.18 -2.70
C TYR A 126 -46.27 14.89 -3.11
N ARG A 127 -46.73 14.70 -4.34
CA ARG A 127 -47.99 15.30 -4.83
C ARG A 127 -49.21 14.78 -4.06
N MET A 128 -49.26 13.48 -3.75
CA MET A 128 -50.36 12.90 -2.97
C MET A 128 -50.38 13.42 -1.52
N VAL A 129 -49.23 13.46 -0.86
CA VAL A 129 -49.10 14.01 0.50
C VAL A 129 -49.44 15.50 0.53
N ARG A 130 -48.97 16.27 -0.46
CA ARG A 130 -49.30 17.70 -0.60
C ARG A 130 -50.81 17.90 -0.79
N LYS A 131 -51.46 17.09 -1.63
CA LYS A 131 -52.91 17.17 -1.83
C LYS A 131 -53.67 16.91 -0.52
N GLN A 132 -53.27 15.91 0.27
CA GLN A 132 -53.93 15.61 1.55
C GLN A 132 -53.73 16.69 2.61
N ARG A 133 -52.56 17.34 2.67
CA ARG A 133 -52.25 18.37 3.67
C ARG A 133 -52.79 19.76 3.31
N PHE A 134 -52.84 20.14 2.04
CA PHE A 134 -53.22 21.50 1.61
C PHE A 134 -54.60 21.61 0.96
N SER A 135 -55.28 20.50 0.63
CA SER A 135 -56.66 20.53 0.11
C SER A 135 -57.73 20.81 1.19
N LYS A 136 -57.36 20.91 2.47
CA LYS A 136 -58.27 21.26 3.57
C LYS A 136 -58.10 22.69 4.11
N PHE A 137 -57.40 23.58 3.40
CA PHE A 137 -57.30 24.99 3.76
C PHE A 137 -57.82 25.90 2.63
N SER A 138 -59.05 25.63 2.19
CA SER A 138 -59.84 26.59 1.41
C SER A 138 -61.32 26.30 1.65
N ARG A 139 -61.79 26.66 2.85
CA ARG A 139 -63.13 27.17 3.15
C ARG A 139 -63.02 27.99 4.42
#